data_AF-M6R9M4-F1
#
_entry.id   AF-M6R9M4-F1
#
_cell.length_a   1.000
_cell.length_b   1.000
_cell.length_c   1.000
_cell.angle_alpha   90.00
_cell.angle_beta   90.00
_cell.angle_gamma   90.00
#
_symmetry.space_group_name_H-M   'P 1'
#
loop_
_entity.id
_entity.type
_entity.pdbx_description
1 polymer ?
#
loop_
_entity_poly.entity_id
_entity_poly.type
_entity_poly.pdbx_seq_one_letter_code
_entity_poly.pdbx_strand_id
1 'polypeptide(L)' 'MEKAIKDTIESLPEPEKSIILYKELKKKTLKETAQVLGISERTVSRRLISAISLLRTKLEQQGFQF' A
#
# COMPACT_ATOMS: atom_id res chain seq x y z
N MET A 1 -3.37 17.41 0.81
CA MET A 1 -3.79 15.99 0.87
C MET A 1 -2.67 15.04 0.48
N GLU A 2 -1.94 15.28 -0.62
CA GLU A 2 -0.85 14.39 -1.07
C GLU A 2 0.24 14.10 -0.03
N LYS A 3 0.67 15.11 0.76
CA LYS A 3 1.75 14.94 1.75
C LYS A 3 1.37 13.99 2.89
N ALA A 4 0.16 14.14 3.46
CA ALA A 4 -0.31 13.29 4.55
C ALA A 4 -0.46 11.82 4.10
N ILE A 5 -0.88 11.59 2.86
CA ILE A 5 -0.96 10.25 2.28
C ILE A 5 0.44 9.65 2.14
N LYS A 6 1.40 10.43 1.63
CA LYS A 6 2.79 9.99 1.46
C LYS A 6 3.45 9.66 2.80
N ASP A 7 3.31 10.52 3.80
CA ASP A 7 3.85 10.32 5.14
C ASP A 7 3.24 9.06 5.80
N THR A 8 1.94 8.83 5.56
CA THR A 8 1.24 7.65 6.06
C THR A 8 1.75 6.38 5.37
N ILE A 9 1.95 6.40 4.04
CA ILE A 9 2.54 5.28 3.29
C ILE A 9 3.97 4.99 3.78
N GLU A 10 4.78 6.02 4.04
CA GLU A 10 6.15 5.86 4.52
C GLU A 10 6.21 5.23 5.92
N SER A 11 5.17 5.43 6.73
CA SER A 11 5.03 4.86 8.07
C SER A 11 4.52 3.41 8.10
N LEU A 12 4.09 2.84 6.97
CA LEU A 12 3.61 1.46 6.92
C LEU A 12 4.78 0.47 7.07
N PRO A 13 4.55 -0.69 7.73
CA PRO A 13 5.56 -1.75 7.79
C PRO A 13 5.81 -2.35 6.41
N GLU A 14 7.01 -2.90 6.21
CA GLU A 14 7.26 -3.82 5.10
C GLU A 14 6.66 -5.20 5.42
N PRO A 15 6.05 -5.89 4.44
CA PRO A 15 6.03 -5.63 2.99
C PRO A 15 4.87 -4.76 2.46
N GLU A 16 3.97 -4.28 3.33
CA GLU A 16 2.76 -3.54 2.94
C GLU A 16 3.09 -2.19 2.30
N LYS A 17 4.11 -1.49 2.82
CA LYS A 17 4.63 -0.24 2.25
C LYS A 17 5.06 -0.39 0.81
N SER A 18 5.89 -1.39 0.49
CA SER A 18 6.34 -1.65 -0.88
C SER A 18 5.17 -1.85 -1.85
N ILE A 19 4.12 -2.55 -1.43
CA ILE A 19 2.99 -2.88 -2.30
C ILE A 19 2.13 -1.66 -2.62
N ILE A 20 1.86 -0.80 -1.63
CA ILE A 20 1.15 0.46 -1.88
C ILE A 20 2.01 1.41 -2.71
N LEU A 21 3.32 1.47 -2.45
CA LEU A 21 4.25 2.30 -3.22
C LEU A 21 4.25 1.91 -4.70
N TYR A 22 4.29 0.62 -5.02
CA TYR A 22 4.30 0.17 -6.42
C TYR A 22 2.95 0.34 -7.12
N LYS A 23 1.83 0.11 -6.42
CA LYS A 23 0.51 0.21 -7.04
C LYS A 23 0.01 1.64 -7.16
N GLU A 24 0.09 2.44 -6.11
CA GLU A 24 -0.48 3.80 -6.09
C GLU A 24 0.48 4.86 -6.69
N LEU A 25 1.79 4.79 -6.40
CA LEU A 25 2.73 5.81 -6.91
C LEU A 25 3.30 5.47 -8.28
N LYS A 26 3.42 4.18 -8.64
CA LYS A 26 3.94 3.76 -9.96
C LYS A 26 2.87 3.26 -10.92
N LYS A 27 1.57 3.28 -10.54
CA LYS A 27 0.43 2.79 -11.33
C LYS A 27 0.66 1.37 -11.90
N LYS A 28 1.43 0.53 -11.21
CA LYS A 28 1.76 -0.81 -11.68
C LYS A 28 0.60 -1.78 -11.47
N THR A 29 0.44 -2.70 -12.39
CA THR A 29 -0.47 -3.84 -12.27
C THR A 29 -0.01 -4.81 -11.18
N LEU A 30 -0.91 -5.70 -10.74
CA LEU A 30 -0.58 -6.76 -9.76
C LEU A 30 0.58 -7.64 -10.26
N LYS A 31 0.58 -7.97 -11.57
CA LYS A 31 1.60 -8.75 -12.24
C LYS A 31 2.98 -8.09 -12.23
N GLU A 32 3.05 -6.81 -12.57
CA GLU A 32 4.33 -6.08 -12.54
C GLU A 32 4.86 -5.92 -11.12
N THR A 33 3.96 -5.72 -10.15
CA THR A 33 4.33 -5.64 -8.72
C THR A 33 4.85 -7.00 -8.22
N ALA A 34 4.22 -8.09 -8.61
CA ALA A 34 4.64 -9.45 -8.30
C ALA A 34 6.04 -9.75 -8.85
N GLN A 35 6.30 -9.38 -10.11
CA GLN A 35 7.61 -9.52 -10.74
C GLN A 35 8.70 -8.71 -10.05
N VAL A 36 8.43 -7.45 -9.72
CA VAL A 36 9.39 -6.57 -9.03
C VAL A 36 9.72 -7.06 -7.64
N LEU A 37 8.73 -7.56 -6.91
CA LEU A 37 8.89 -8.03 -5.54
C LEU A 37 9.34 -9.50 -5.45
N GLY A 38 9.43 -10.22 -6.57
CA GLY A 38 9.79 -11.64 -6.60
C GLY A 38 8.79 -12.54 -5.88
N ILE A 39 7.50 -12.17 -5.83
CA ILE A 39 6.43 -12.92 -5.15
C ILE A 39 5.28 -13.23 -6.09
N SER A 40 4.38 -14.13 -5.69
CA SER A 40 3.19 -14.44 -6.50
C SER A 40 2.18 -13.28 -6.52
N GLU A 41 1.43 -13.14 -7.63
CA GLU A 41 0.33 -12.17 -7.73
C GLU A 41 -0.73 -12.36 -6.63
N ARG A 42 -0.97 -13.61 -6.21
CA ARG A 42 -1.85 -13.93 -5.07
C ARG A 42 -1.33 -13.32 -3.77
N THR A 43 -0.02 -13.38 -3.53
CA THR A 43 0.64 -12.77 -2.38
C THR A 43 0.55 -11.25 -2.44
N VAL A 44 0.74 -10.65 -3.63
CA VAL A 44 0.53 -9.20 -3.83
C VAL A 44 -0.90 -8.81 -3.51
N SER A 45 -1.89 -9.52 -4.03
CA SER A 45 -3.31 -9.22 -3.82
C SER A 45 -3.69 -9.30 -2.33
N ARG A 46 -3.29 -10.38 -1.63
CA ARG A 46 -3.57 -10.53 -0.20
C ARG A 46 -2.93 -9.40 0.63
N ARG A 47 -1.66 -9.10 0.36
CA ARG A 47 -0.94 -8.04 1.07
C ARG A 47 -1.47 -6.66 0.72
N LEU A 48 -1.96 -6.44 -0.50
CA LEU A 48 -2.61 -5.19 -0.90
C LEU A 48 -3.87 -4.93 -0.06
N ILE A 49 -4.71 -5.95 0.14
CA ILE A 49 -5.89 -5.84 1.00
C ILE A 49 -5.48 -5.46 2.42
N SER A 50 -4.49 -6.14 2.99
CA SER A 50 -3.95 -5.82 4.32
C SER A 50 -3.37 -4.40 4.38
N ALA A 51 -2.64 -3.98 3.36
CA ALA A 51 -2.03 -2.66 3.29
C ALA A 51 -3.08 -1.56 3.20
N ILE A 52 -4.14 -1.74 2.40
CA ILE A 52 -5.27 -0.80 2.30
C ILE A 52 -6.02 -0.72 3.64
N SER A 53 -6.25 -1.86 4.30
CA SER A 53 -6.87 -1.88 5.62
C SER A 53 -6.06 -1.10 6.64
N LEU A 54 -4.74 -1.31 6.68
CA LEU A 54 -3.84 -0.56 7.58
C LEU A 54 -3.80 0.93 7.24
N LEU A 55 -3.77 1.28 5.96
CA LEU A 55 -3.81 2.66 5.51
C LEU A 55 -5.10 3.34 5.99
N ARG A 56 -6.25 2.68 5.81
CA ARG A 56 -7.55 3.19 6.28
C ARG A 56 -7.54 3.42 7.78
N THR A 57 -7.14 2.43 8.58
CA THR A 57 -7.07 2.56 10.04
C THR A 57 -6.15 3.71 10.48
N LYS A 58 -4.99 3.88 9.83
CA LYS A 58 -4.09 5.00 10.13
C LYS A 58 -4.67 6.35 9.78
N LEU A 59 -5.36 6.47 8.66
CA LEU A 59 -5.99 7.72 8.26
C LEU A 59 -7.19 8.05 9.18
N GLU A 60 -7.97 7.05 9.58
CA GLU A 60 -9.03 7.21 10.60
C GLU A 60 -8.46 7.69 11.94
N GLN A 61 -7.32 7.14 12.39
CA GLN A 61 -6.62 7.61 13.59
C GLN A 61 -6.10 9.04 13.48
N GLN A 62 -5.79 9.50 12.27
CA GLN A 62 -5.40 10.89 11.98
C GLN A 62 -6.60 11.84 11.84
N GLY A 63 -7.84 11.35 12.05
CA GLY A 63 -9.06 12.15 11.99
C GLY A 63 -9.64 12.30 10.59
N PHE A 64 -9.14 11.56 9.59
CA PHE A 64 -9.75 11.52 8.26
C PHE A 64 -10.94 10.56 8.29
N GLN A 65 -12.14 11.06 7.99
CA GLN A 65 -13.34 10.25 7.79
C GLN A 65 -13.55 9.99 6.28
N PHE A 66 -13.78 8.74 5.89
CA PHE A 66 -14.05 8.28 4.52
C PHE A 66 -15.39 7.56 4.43
#